data_AF-J3L6Q9-F1
#
_entry.id   AF-J3L6Q9-F1
#
_cell.length_a   1.000
_cell.length_b   1.000
_cell.length_c   1.000
_cell.angle_alpha   90.00
_cell.angle_beta   90.00
_cell.angle_gamma   90.00
#
_symmetry.space_group_name_H-M   'P 1'
#
loop_
_entity.id
_entity.type
_entity.pdbx_description
1 polymer ?
#
loop_
_entity_poly.entity_id
_entity_poly.type
_entity_poly.pdbx_seq_one_letter_code
_entity_poly.pdbx_strand_id
1 'polypeptide(L)'
;MVWDQLKSSSFQVNEEMIETLFICNPANSVPPKEPTATRRPVLPTPKADNKVLDPKKSQNIAILLRALNVTKEQVCEALCEGNTENFGAELLETLLKMAPTKEEEIRLREFKEETSPIKLGPAEKFLKAVLDIPFAFKRVDAMLYIANFESEVNYLKKSFETLETACDELRNSRLFLKLLEAVLKTGNRMNVGTNRGDAHAFKLDTLLKLVDVKGTDGKTTLLHFVVQEIIRTEGSRLSASNQSTPRTQANPLRDELECKKLGLQVVAGLGNELSNVKKAAAMDSDVLSSYVAKLAGGIEKITEVLRLNEELTSREGAWRFHDAMQKFLKRADDDIIRVQAQESVALSLVKEITEYFHGDSAKEEAHPFRIFMVVRDFLSVLDQVCKEVGRINDRTIASSVRHFPVPVNPMMPQLFPRIHALRAGISDDESSATSASSP
;
A
#
# COMPACT_ATOMS: atom_id res chain seq x y z
N MET A 1 2.76 20.92 26.79
CA MET A 1 1.90 20.46 25.68
C MET A 1 1.79 21.56 24.63
N VAL A 2 1.43 21.25 23.37
CA VAL A 2 1.31 22.27 22.30
C VAL A 2 0.31 23.38 22.66
N TRP A 3 -0.70 23.03 23.46
CA TRP A 3 -1.69 23.93 24.03
C TRP A 3 -1.08 25.06 24.89
N ASP A 4 0.06 24.82 25.53
CA ASP A 4 0.74 25.80 26.38
C ASP A 4 1.54 26.84 25.55
N GLN A 5 1.73 26.58 24.25
CA GLN A 5 2.46 27.45 23.31
C GLN A 5 1.52 28.32 22.47
N LEU A 6 0.22 28.05 22.48
CA LEU A 6 -0.80 28.84 21.77
C LEU A 6 -1.15 30.07 22.60
N LYS A 7 -0.73 31.25 22.12
CA LYS A 7 -1.12 32.53 22.74
C LYS A 7 -2.59 32.80 22.40
N SER A 8 -3.43 32.99 23.41
CA SER A 8 -4.88 33.26 23.27
C SER A 8 -5.21 34.51 22.44
N SER A 9 -4.21 35.33 22.09
CA SER A 9 -4.35 36.57 21.31
C SER A 9 -3.77 36.50 19.90
N SER A 10 -3.23 35.35 19.43
CA SER A 10 -2.61 35.25 18.10
C SER A 10 -3.62 35.16 16.96
N PHE A 11 -4.88 34.87 17.29
CA PHE A 11 -5.98 34.76 16.34
C PHE A 11 -7.20 35.46 16.92
N GLN A 12 -7.67 36.50 16.24
CA GLN A 12 -8.91 37.19 16.59
C GLN A 12 -10.03 36.62 15.74
N VAL A 13 -11.07 36.13 16.40
CA VAL A 13 -12.29 35.65 15.74
C VAL A 13 -13.11 36.86 15.30
N ASN A 14 -13.55 36.87 14.04
CA ASN A 14 -14.52 37.85 13.58
C ASN A 14 -15.91 37.42 14.08
N GLU A 15 -16.29 37.95 15.24
CA GLU A 15 -17.55 37.64 15.92
C GLU A 15 -18.76 37.96 15.05
N GLU A 16 -18.78 39.11 14.37
CA GLU A 16 -19.89 39.48 13.48
C GLU A 16 -20.09 38.48 12.34
N MET A 17 -19.01 37.97 11.75
CA MET A 17 -19.09 37.02 10.65
C MET A 17 -19.54 35.63 11.11
N ILE A 18 -19.11 35.20 12.30
CA ILE A 18 -19.61 33.97 12.92
C ILE A 18 -21.09 34.10 13.26
N GLU A 19 -21.50 35.23 13.83
CA GLU A 19 -22.89 35.50 14.18
C GLU A 19 -23.77 35.52 12.93
N THR A 20 -23.31 36.15 11.85
CA THR A 20 -24.05 36.21 10.59
C THR A 20 -24.21 34.85 9.93
N LEU A 21 -23.16 34.02 9.94
CA LEU A 21 -23.14 32.75 9.20
C LEU A 21 -23.76 31.58 9.99
N PHE A 22 -23.73 31.63 11.32
CA PHE A 22 -24.03 30.47 12.16
C PHE A 22 -25.06 30.72 13.28
N ILE A 23 -25.67 31.90 13.38
CA ILE A 23 -26.83 32.08 14.27
C ILE A 23 -28.02 31.28 13.73
N CYS A 24 -28.56 30.42 14.60
CA CYS A 24 -29.87 29.80 14.43
C CYS A 24 -30.93 30.91 14.39
N ASN A 25 -31.36 31.29 13.19
CA ASN A 25 -32.38 32.30 12.99
C ASN A 25 -33.75 31.74 13.40
N PRO A 26 -34.40 32.21 14.49
CA PRO A 26 -35.75 31.74 14.84
C PRO A 26 -36.80 32.31 13.88
N ALA A 27 -36.44 33.23 12.98
CA ALA A 27 -37.36 33.93 12.08
C ALA A 27 -37.95 33.09 10.92
N ASN A 28 -37.62 31.79 10.80
CA ASN A 28 -38.39 30.85 9.97
C ASN A 28 -39.58 30.21 10.72
N SER A 29 -39.86 30.61 11.96
CA SER A 29 -41.16 30.37 12.59
C SER A 29 -42.17 31.43 12.16
N VAL A 30 -43.18 31.01 11.41
CA VAL A 30 -44.36 31.79 11.01
C VAL A 30 -44.95 32.56 12.20
N PRO A 31 -45.24 33.87 12.10
CA PRO A 31 -45.77 34.66 13.20
C PRO A 31 -47.26 34.34 13.50
N PRO A 32 -47.71 34.42 14.78
CA PRO A 32 -49.10 34.18 15.15
C PRO A 32 -49.98 35.40 14.88
N LYS A 33 -51.15 35.18 14.25
CA LYS A 33 -52.24 36.17 14.16
C LYS A 33 -53.20 36.01 15.34
N GLU A 34 -53.49 37.12 16.01
CA GLU A 34 -54.55 37.27 17.03
C GLU A 34 -55.96 37.53 16.40
N PRO A 35 -57.05 37.44 17.18
CA PRO A 35 -58.22 36.64 16.82
C PRO A 35 -59.40 37.44 16.29
N THR A 36 -60.02 36.96 15.21
CA THR A 36 -61.40 37.32 14.85
C THR A 36 -62.22 36.07 14.59
N ALA A 37 -63.38 36.03 15.24
CA ALA A 37 -64.30 34.93 15.35
C ALA A 37 -64.77 34.37 14.00
N THR A 38 -64.59 33.06 13.80
CA THR A 38 -65.60 32.18 13.20
C THR A 38 -65.21 30.73 13.50
N ARG A 39 -65.87 30.14 14.50
CA ARG A 39 -65.71 28.72 14.87
C ARG A 39 -66.27 27.85 13.74
N ARG A 40 -65.39 27.20 12.96
CA ARG A 40 -65.67 25.88 12.37
C ARG A 40 -64.90 24.83 13.18
N PRO A 41 -65.51 23.71 13.59
CA PRO A 41 -64.83 22.73 14.43
C PRO A 41 -63.79 21.99 13.58
N VAL A 42 -62.52 22.34 13.77
CA VAL A 42 -61.40 21.52 13.32
C VAL A 42 -61.30 20.36 14.31
N LEU A 43 -61.54 19.14 13.82
CA LEU A 43 -61.27 17.92 14.57
C LEU A 43 -59.85 17.95 15.12
N PRO A 44 -59.60 17.46 16.36
CA PRO A 44 -58.26 17.43 16.92
C PRO A 44 -57.36 16.58 16.01
N THR A 45 -56.28 17.16 15.51
CA THR A 45 -55.17 16.38 14.98
C THR A 45 -54.63 15.51 16.12
N PRO A 46 -54.50 14.18 15.93
CA PRO A 46 -53.99 13.31 16.98
C PRO A 46 -52.57 13.75 17.34
N LYS A 47 -52.31 13.86 18.64
CA LYS A 47 -50.99 14.13 19.21
C LYS A 47 -49.94 13.22 18.59
N ALA A 48 -48.77 13.78 18.28
CA ALA A 48 -47.64 13.12 17.65
C ALA A 48 -46.94 12.05 18.54
N ASP A 49 -47.60 11.56 19.59
CA ASP A 49 -47.03 10.67 20.61
C ASP A 49 -47.20 9.17 20.29
N ASN A 50 -47.83 8.80 19.17
CA ASN A 50 -48.11 7.40 18.83
C ASN A 50 -47.32 6.86 17.61
N LYS A 51 -46.10 7.34 17.35
CA LYS A 51 -45.23 6.73 16.33
C LYS A 51 -44.24 5.77 16.98
N VAL A 52 -44.23 4.53 16.49
CA VAL A 52 -43.43 3.42 17.05
C VAL A 52 -41.92 3.65 16.89
N LEU A 53 -41.53 4.20 15.73
CA LEU A 53 -40.16 4.62 15.42
C LEU A 53 -40.07 6.14 15.36
N ASP A 54 -38.87 6.66 15.62
CA ASP A 54 -38.54 8.05 15.34
C ASP A 54 -38.75 8.36 13.84
N PRO A 55 -39.37 9.50 13.48
CA PRO A 55 -39.65 9.85 12.09
C PRO A 55 -38.41 9.90 11.18
N LYS A 56 -37.25 10.32 11.69
CA LYS A 56 -35.99 10.37 10.93
C LYS A 56 -35.46 8.96 10.70
N LYS A 57 -35.52 8.08 11.70
CA LYS A 57 -35.15 6.66 11.55
C LYS A 57 -36.06 5.94 10.56
N SER A 58 -37.38 6.12 10.68
CA SER A 58 -38.39 5.56 9.77
C SER A 58 -38.16 6.02 8.32
N GLN A 59 -37.88 7.31 8.12
CA GLN A 59 -37.53 7.86 6.81
C GLN A 59 -36.23 7.27 6.24
N ASN A 60 -35.17 7.16 7.05
CA ASN A 60 -33.90 6.58 6.63
C ASN A 60 -34.08 5.13 6.18
N ILE A 61 -34.80 4.32 6.96
CA ILE A 61 -35.11 2.93 6.61
C ILE A 61 -35.92 2.86 5.32
N ALA A 62 -36.95 3.71 5.16
CA ALA A 62 -37.74 3.74 3.94
C ALA A 62 -36.92 4.10 2.68
N ILE A 63 -35.96 5.04 2.81
CA ILE A 63 -35.03 5.38 1.73
C ILE A 63 -34.13 4.17 1.39
N LEU A 64 -33.56 3.53 2.41
CA LEU A 64 -32.69 2.37 2.22
C LEU A 64 -33.44 1.21 1.58
N LEU A 65 -34.67 0.90 2.03
CA LEU A 65 -35.51 -0.14 1.41
C LEU A 65 -35.77 0.14 -0.08
N ARG A 66 -36.00 1.41 -0.45
CA ARG A 66 -36.17 1.80 -1.86
C ARG A 66 -34.87 1.65 -2.65
N ALA A 67 -33.72 1.95 -2.06
CA ALA A 67 -32.42 1.84 -2.71
C ALA A 67 -31.99 0.39 -2.93
N LEU A 68 -32.31 -0.51 -1.99
CA LEU A 68 -31.89 -1.90 -2.03
C LEU A 68 -32.70 -2.76 -3.01
N ASN A 69 -33.88 -2.31 -3.43
CA ASN A 69 -34.78 -3.01 -4.36
C ASN A 69 -35.05 -4.49 -3.99
N VAL A 70 -34.97 -4.83 -2.70
CA VAL A 70 -35.29 -6.16 -2.15
C VAL A 70 -36.63 -6.12 -1.44
N THR A 71 -37.41 -7.19 -1.58
CA THR A 71 -38.69 -7.31 -0.89
C THR A 71 -38.50 -7.78 0.55
N LYS A 72 -39.47 -7.47 1.42
CA LYS A 72 -39.45 -7.95 2.80
C LYS A 72 -39.48 -9.48 2.86
N GLU A 73 -40.17 -10.12 1.94
CA GLU A 73 -40.27 -11.58 1.83
C GLU A 73 -38.92 -12.21 1.55
N GLN A 74 -38.16 -11.64 0.61
CA GLN A 74 -36.82 -12.11 0.27
C GLN A 74 -35.86 -12.01 1.47
N VAL A 75 -35.90 -10.89 2.21
CA VAL A 75 -35.08 -10.71 3.41
C VAL A 75 -35.46 -11.74 4.47
N CYS A 76 -36.75 -11.94 4.70
CA CYS A 76 -37.22 -12.90 5.71
C CYS A 76 -36.86 -14.35 5.35
N GLU A 77 -37.00 -14.72 4.08
CA GLU A 77 -36.63 -16.04 3.57
C GLU A 77 -35.12 -16.30 3.74
N ALA A 78 -34.26 -15.37 3.33
CA ALA A 78 -32.82 -15.51 3.47
C ALA A 78 -32.36 -15.62 4.93
N LEU A 79 -32.98 -14.86 5.85
CA LEU A 79 -32.72 -14.98 7.29
C LEU A 79 -33.21 -16.30 7.88
N CYS A 80 -34.23 -16.91 7.29
CA CYS A 80 -34.70 -18.25 7.68
C CYS A 80 -33.79 -19.35 7.10
N GLU A 81 -33.30 -19.20 5.88
CA GLU A 81 -32.47 -20.23 5.24
C GLU A 81 -30.97 -20.10 5.59
N GLY A 82 -30.53 -18.92 6.03
CA GLY A 82 -29.11 -18.62 6.23
C GLY A 82 -28.35 -18.47 4.91
N ASN A 83 -29.06 -18.17 3.81
CA ASN A 83 -28.48 -18.05 2.49
C ASN A 83 -27.88 -16.66 2.28
N THR A 84 -26.55 -16.59 2.12
CA THR A 84 -25.80 -15.36 1.85
C THR A 84 -25.61 -15.07 0.37
N GLU A 85 -25.89 -16.01 -0.54
CA GLU A 85 -25.61 -15.84 -1.98
C GLU A 85 -26.48 -14.77 -2.64
N ASN A 86 -27.70 -14.58 -2.14
CA ASN A 86 -28.63 -13.58 -2.65
C ASN A 86 -28.40 -12.19 -2.04
N PHE A 87 -27.62 -12.08 -0.97
CA PHE A 87 -27.45 -10.87 -0.17
C PHE A 87 -25.96 -10.54 -0.04
N GLY A 88 -25.47 -9.64 -0.89
CA GLY A 88 -24.09 -9.15 -0.78
C GLY A 88 -23.81 -8.44 0.54
N ALA A 89 -22.53 -8.33 0.91
CA ALA A 89 -22.06 -7.71 2.15
C ALA A 89 -22.66 -6.31 2.39
N GLU A 90 -22.73 -5.47 1.35
CA GLU A 90 -23.25 -4.10 1.43
C GLU A 90 -24.72 -4.06 1.90
N LEU A 91 -25.52 -5.01 1.42
CA LEU A 91 -26.93 -5.13 1.78
C LEU A 91 -27.07 -5.63 3.23
N LEU A 92 -26.27 -6.61 3.65
CA LEU A 92 -26.25 -7.10 5.03
C LEU A 92 -25.77 -6.04 6.03
N GLU A 93 -24.75 -5.25 5.68
CA GLU A 93 -24.33 -4.09 6.49
C GLU A 93 -25.45 -3.06 6.62
N THR A 94 -26.16 -2.81 5.51
CA THR A 94 -27.27 -1.86 5.51
C THR A 94 -28.40 -2.35 6.40
N LEU A 95 -28.76 -3.65 6.31
CA LEU A 95 -29.75 -4.27 7.18
C LEU A 95 -29.34 -4.19 8.66
N LEU A 96 -28.06 -4.41 8.97
CA LEU A 96 -27.56 -4.32 10.34
C LEU A 96 -27.68 -2.90 10.90
N LYS A 97 -27.46 -1.86 10.08
CA LYS A 97 -27.67 -0.45 10.44
C LYS A 97 -29.14 -0.09 10.69
N MET A 98 -30.09 -0.90 10.22
CA MET A 98 -31.53 -0.71 10.46
C MET A 98 -32.00 -1.25 11.81
N ALA A 99 -31.13 -1.91 12.59
CA ALA A 99 -31.52 -2.56 13.84
C ALA A 99 -32.31 -1.61 14.77
N PRO A 100 -33.49 -2.03 15.26
CA PRO A 100 -34.23 -1.28 16.26
C PRO A 100 -33.48 -1.30 17.60
N THR A 101 -33.67 -0.26 18.39
CA THR A 101 -33.31 -0.29 19.82
C THR A 101 -34.19 -1.29 20.55
N LYS A 102 -33.79 -1.72 21.76
CA LYS A 102 -34.57 -2.70 22.55
C LYS A 102 -35.98 -2.17 22.83
N GLU A 103 -36.11 -0.87 23.10
CA GLU A 103 -37.37 -0.20 23.36
C GLU A 103 -38.26 -0.16 22.10
N GLU A 104 -37.68 0.15 20.94
CA GLU A 104 -38.40 0.11 19.65
C GLU A 104 -38.83 -1.30 19.27
N GLU A 105 -37.98 -2.30 19.53
CA GLU A 105 -38.28 -3.70 19.29
C GLU A 105 -39.50 -4.17 20.10
N ILE A 106 -39.53 -3.88 21.40
CA ILE A 106 -40.68 -4.20 22.27
C ILE A 106 -41.95 -3.56 21.73
N ARG A 107 -41.91 -2.26 21.41
CA ARG A 107 -43.06 -1.55 20.86
C ARG A 107 -43.52 -2.14 19.52
N LEU A 108 -42.60 -2.52 18.63
CA LEU A 108 -42.92 -3.14 17.34
C LEU A 108 -43.55 -4.54 17.51
N ARG A 109 -43.05 -5.35 18.46
CA ARG A 109 -43.60 -6.68 18.75
C ARG A 109 -45.00 -6.58 19.35
N GLU A 110 -45.20 -5.72 20.33
CA GLU A 110 -46.48 -5.53 21.05
C GLU A 110 -47.55 -4.81 20.22
N PHE A 111 -47.16 -4.14 19.13
CA PHE A 111 -48.09 -3.44 18.25
C PHE A 111 -49.08 -4.40 17.60
N LYS A 112 -50.37 -4.23 17.90
CA LYS A 112 -51.50 -4.95 17.31
C LYS A 112 -52.25 -4.03 16.33
N GLU A 113 -52.17 -4.33 15.04
CA GLU A 113 -52.84 -3.54 13.99
C GLU A 113 -54.36 -3.48 14.16
N GLU A 114 -54.99 -4.50 14.74
CA GLU A 114 -56.45 -4.60 14.93
C GLU A 114 -57.01 -3.69 16.02
N THR A 115 -56.19 -3.31 17.01
CA THR A 115 -56.60 -2.49 18.17
C THR A 115 -56.02 -1.08 18.12
N SER A 116 -55.16 -0.79 17.16
CA SER A 116 -54.53 0.52 17.01
C SER A 116 -55.25 1.38 15.96
N PRO A 117 -55.59 2.64 16.27
CA PRO A 117 -56.17 3.55 15.28
C PRO A 117 -55.16 4.02 14.21
N ILE A 118 -53.89 3.60 14.30
CA ILE A 118 -52.78 4.07 13.45
C ILE A 118 -52.24 2.89 12.64
N LYS A 119 -52.09 3.09 11.32
CA LYS A 119 -51.43 2.10 10.45
C LYS A 119 -49.92 2.28 10.49
N LEU A 120 -49.19 1.17 10.59
CA LEU A 120 -47.73 1.17 10.47
C LEU A 120 -47.29 1.65 9.07
N GLY A 121 -46.22 2.44 9.02
CA GLY A 121 -45.57 2.83 7.78
C GLY A 121 -44.78 1.67 7.16
N PRO A 122 -44.24 1.85 5.94
CA PRO A 122 -43.46 0.81 5.26
C PRO A 122 -42.25 0.31 6.05
N ALA A 123 -41.53 1.23 6.73
CA ALA A 123 -40.36 0.90 7.53
C ALA A 123 -40.72 0.08 8.78
N GLU A 124 -41.77 0.49 9.52
CA GLU A 124 -42.23 -0.25 10.69
C GLU A 124 -42.77 -1.63 10.31
N LYS A 125 -43.49 -1.75 9.18
CA LYS A 125 -43.97 -3.04 8.66
C LYS A 125 -42.84 -3.97 8.27
N PHE A 126 -41.79 -3.44 7.64
CA PHE A 126 -40.59 -4.19 7.32
C PHE A 126 -39.90 -4.70 8.59
N LEU A 127 -39.59 -3.80 9.53
CA LEU A 127 -38.90 -4.19 10.76
C LEU A 127 -39.73 -5.17 11.60
N LYS A 128 -41.05 -4.99 11.69
CA LYS A 128 -41.93 -5.95 12.39
C LYS A 128 -41.84 -7.34 11.78
N ALA A 129 -41.90 -7.46 10.45
CA ALA A 129 -41.77 -8.75 9.76
C ALA A 129 -40.40 -9.41 9.97
N VAL A 130 -39.32 -8.62 9.97
CA VAL A 130 -37.96 -9.12 10.27
C VAL A 130 -37.84 -9.57 11.73
N LEU A 131 -38.42 -8.84 12.67
CA LEU A 131 -38.40 -9.18 14.10
C LEU A 131 -39.19 -10.45 14.45
N ASP A 132 -40.14 -10.87 13.61
CA ASP A 132 -40.83 -12.16 13.76
C ASP A 132 -39.88 -13.36 13.56
N ILE A 133 -38.69 -13.12 13.00
CA ILE A 133 -37.61 -14.10 12.90
C ILE A 133 -36.79 -14.07 14.20
N PRO A 134 -36.59 -15.22 14.86
CA PRO A 134 -35.76 -15.30 16.06
C PRO A 134 -34.34 -14.77 15.83
N PHE A 135 -33.92 -13.82 16.65
CA PHE A 135 -32.58 -13.23 16.63
C PHE A 135 -32.18 -12.66 15.27
N ALA A 136 -33.14 -12.12 14.50
CA ALA A 136 -32.93 -11.66 13.11
C ALA A 136 -31.65 -10.85 12.90
N PHE A 137 -31.39 -9.83 13.73
CA PHE A 137 -30.20 -8.99 13.57
C PHE A 137 -28.88 -9.68 13.97
N LYS A 138 -28.91 -10.68 14.85
CA LYS A 138 -27.75 -11.54 15.09
C LYS A 138 -27.50 -12.48 13.91
N ARG A 139 -28.58 -12.99 13.27
CA ARG A 139 -28.47 -13.75 12.02
C ARG A 139 -27.88 -12.89 10.89
N VAL A 140 -28.31 -11.63 10.76
CA VAL A 140 -27.72 -10.67 9.80
C VAL A 140 -26.22 -10.49 10.06
N ASP A 141 -25.80 -10.29 11.32
CA ASP A 141 -24.37 -10.13 11.66
C ASP A 141 -23.55 -11.39 11.36
N ALA A 142 -24.08 -12.59 11.66
CA ALA A 142 -23.46 -13.86 11.30
C ALA A 142 -23.36 -14.06 9.78
N MET A 143 -24.43 -13.72 9.04
CA MET A 143 -24.46 -13.78 7.57
C MET A 143 -23.49 -12.78 6.94
N LEU A 144 -23.35 -11.58 7.51
CA LEU A 144 -22.38 -10.58 7.04
C LEU A 144 -20.95 -11.10 7.18
N TYR A 145 -20.63 -11.74 8.30
CA TYR A 145 -19.34 -12.37 8.49
C TYR A 145 -19.08 -13.46 7.44
N ILE A 146 -20.06 -14.32 7.16
CA ILE A 146 -19.97 -15.35 6.11
C ILE A 146 -19.73 -14.72 4.74
N ALA A 147 -20.46 -13.65 4.40
CA ALA A 147 -20.33 -12.96 3.12
C ALA A 147 -18.93 -12.36 2.89
N ASN A 148 -18.27 -11.91 3.96
CA ASN A 148 -16.93 -11.33 3.88
C ASN A 148 -15.80 -12.37 4.03
N PHE A 149 -16.11 -13.57 4.52
CA PHE A 149 -15.12 -14.55 4.94
C PHE A 149 -14.12 -14.91 3.83
N GLU A 150 -14.62 -15.24 2.63
CA GLU A 150 -13.76 -15.67 1.53
C GLU A 150 -12.84 -14.55 1.05
N SER A 151 -13.32 -13.30 0.98
CA SER A 151 -12.48 -12.16 0.60
C SER A 151 -11.39 -11.89 1.63
N GLU A 152 -11.70 -11.99 2.92
CA GLU A 152 -10.73 -11.79 4.01
C GLU A 152 -9.67 -12.90 4.01
N VAL A 153 -10.08 -14.17 3.88
CA VAL A 153 -9.16 -15.31 3.75
C VAL A 153 -8.23 -15.13 2.55
N ASN A 154 -8.77 -14.77 1.39
CA ASN A 154 -7.98 -14.58 0.18
C ASN A 154 -7.01 -13.39 0.28
N TYR A 155 -7.44 -12.31 0.95
CA TYR A 155 -6.57 -11.16 1.22
C TYR A 155 -5.39 -11.55 2.13
N LEU A 156 -5.68 -12.26 3.22
CA LEU A 156 -4.65 -12.72 4.17
C LEU A 156 -3.67 -13.70 3.51
N LYS A 157 -4.16 -14.71 2.80
CA LYS A 157 -3.31 -15.68 2.07
C LYS A 157 -2.35 -14.99 1.10
N LYS A 158 -2.85 -14.05 0.28
CA LYS A 158 -2.01 -13.28 -0.66
C LYS A 158 -1.02 -12.37 0.05
N SER A 159 -1.39 -11.80 1.18
CA SER A 159 -0.51 -10.94 1.97
C SER A 159 0.66 -11.75 2.53
N PHE A 160 0.40 -12.93 3.11
CA PHE A 160 1.45 -13.82 3.61
C PHE A 160 2.31 -14.39 2.48
N GLU A 161 1.73 -14.80 1.35
CA GLU A 161 2.50 -15.22 0.16
C GLU A 161 3.42 -14.10 -0.36
N THR A 162 2.98 -12.85 -0.29
CA THR A 162 3.81 -11.69 -0.65
C THR A 162 5.00 -11.55 0.30
N LEU A 163 4.80 -11.76 1.61
CA LEU A 163 5.90 -11.73 2.60
C LEU A 163 6.90 -12.87 2.36
N GLU A 164 6.40 -14.08 2.14
CA GLU A 164 7.22 -15.27 1.82
C GLU A 164 8.08 -15.01 0.56
N THR A 165 7.44 -14.52 -0.51
CA THR A 165 8.12 -14.21 -1.77
C THR A 165 9.12 -13.06 -1.60
N ALA A 166 8.79 -12.03 -0.81
CA ALA A 166 9.72 -10.93 -0.52
C ALA A 166 10.97 -11.41 0.24
N CYS A 167 10.81 -12.37 1.15
CA CYS A 167 11.95 -13.00 1.84
C CYS A 167 12.84 -13.76 0.85
N ASP A 168 12.23 -14.53 -0.06
CA ASP A 168 12.96 -15.28 -1.10
C ASP A 168 13.70 -14.33 -2.07
N GLU A 169 13.03 -13.29 -2.55
CA GLU A 169 13.59 -12.23 -3.39
C GLU A 169 14.85 -11.61 -2.75
N LEU A 170 14.78 -11.21 -1.47
CA LEU A 170 15.93 -10.64 -0.77
C LEU A 170 17.08 -11.65 -0.63
N ARG A 171 16.76 -12.91 -0.31
CA ARG A 171 17.76 -13.94 -0.04
C ARG A 171 18.51 -14.35 -1.30
N ASN A 172 17.78 -14.44 -2.42
CA ASN A 172 18.28 -15.06 -3.65
C ASN A 172 18.64 -14.06 -4.75
N SER A 173 18.34 -12.76 -4.58
CA SER A 173 18.71 -11.75 -5.57
C SER A 173 20.23 -11.61 -5.70
N ARG A 174 20.78 -12.22 -6.75
CA ARG A 174 22.20 -12.15 -7.09
C ARG A 174 22.69 -10.71 -7.22
N LEU A 175 21.88 -9.86 -7.86
CA LEU A 175 22.25 -8.47 -8.13
C LEU A 175 22.22 -7.64 -6.84
N PHE A 176 21.25 -7.86 -5.95
CA PHE A 176 21.24 -7.22 -4.63
C PHE A 176 22.47 -7.62 -3.80
N LEU A 177 22.78 -8.91 -3.70
CA LEU A 177 23.97 -9.39 -2.97
C LEU A 177 25.26 -8.83 -3.55
N LYS A 178 25.39 -8.76 -4.88
CA LYS A 178 26.53 -8.13 -5.56
C LYS A 178 26.65 -6.64 -5.25
N LEU A 179 25.51 -5.95 -5.12
CA LEU A 179 25.50 -4.54 -4.71
C LEU A 179 26.02 -4.39 -3.28
N LEU A 180 25.56 -5.23 -2.35
CA LEU A 180 26.06 -5.21 -0.97
C LEU A 180 27.57 -5.48 -0.92
N GLU A 181 28.06 -6.44 -1.68
CA GLU A 181 29.49 -6.73 -1.80
C GLU A 181 30.29 -5.53 -2.34
N ALA A 182 29.78 -4.87 -3.39
CA ALA A 182 30.42 -3.69 -3.97
C ALA A 182 30.49 -2.52 -2.97
N VAL A 183 29.42 -2.31 -2.20
CA VAL A 183 29.37 -1.31 -1.12
C VAL A 183 30.38 -1.65 -0.03
N LEU A 184 30.43 -2.90 0.43
CA LEU A 184 31.37 -3.34 1.47
C LEU A 184 32.83 -3.13 1.04
N LYS A 185 33.19 -3.61 -0.16
CA LYS A 185 34.54 -3.46 -0.71
C LYS A 185 34.94 -2.00 -0.87
N THR A 186 34.04 -1.18 -1.40
CA THR A 186 34.30 0.26 -1.59
C THR A 186 34.45 0.96 -0.24
N GLY A 187 33.57 0.67 0.72
CA GLY A 187 33.64 1.19 2.08
C GLY A 187 34.95 0.84 2.78
N ASN A 188 35.37 -0.44 2.72
CA ASN A 188 36.64 -0.88 3.30
C ASN A 188 37.84 -0.18 2.65
N ARG A 189 37.83 -0.01 1.32
CA ARG A 189 38.91 0.68 0.60
C ARG A 189 39.03 2.15 0.97
N MET A 190 37.91 2.83 1.19
CA MET A 190 37.86 4.23 1.60
C MET A 190 38.28 4.45 3.05
N ASN A 191 38.04 3.47 3.91
CA ASN A 191 38.27 3.56 5.36
C ASN A 191 39.56 2.85 5.83
N VAL A 192 40.47 2.50 4.93
CA VAL A 192 41.78 1.90 5.26
C VAL A 192 42.51 2.76 6.29
N GLY A 193 42.99 2.14 7.37
CA GLY A 193 43.70 2.82 8.46
C GLY A 193 42.79 3.52 9.48
N THR A 194 41.47 3.39 9.35
CA THR A 194 40.51 3.84 10.36
C THR A 194 39.85 2.66 11.06
N ASN A 195 39.19 2.90 12.19
CA ASN A 195 38.38 1.90 12.89
C ASN A 195 37.11 1.46 12.11
N ARG A 196 36.85 2.04 10.94
CA ARG A 196 35.77 1.67 10.02
C ARG A 196 36.26 0.86 8.81
N GLY A 197 37.57 0.62 8.70
CA GLY A 197 38.15 -0.27 7.70
C GLY A 197 38.03 -1.74 8.10
N ASP A 198 38.29 -2.65 7.16
CA ASP A 198 38.28 -4.11 7.36
C ASP A 198 36.97 -4.67 7.97
N ALA A 199 35.85 -4.00 7.66
CA ALA A 199 34.54 -4.46 8.06
C ALA A 199 34.16 -5.74 7.31
N HIS A 200 33.48 -6.65 8.00
CA HIS A 200 32.98 -7.90 7.42
C HIS A 200 31.50 -7.80 7.01
N ALA A 201 30.77 -6.84 7.57
CA ALA A 201 29.37 -6.56 7.29
C ALA A 201 29.03 -5.10 7.61
N PHE A 202 27.87 -4.64 7.13
CA PHE A 202 27.29 -3.34 7.49
C PHE A 202 25.77 -3.47 7.60
N LYS A 203 25.15 -2.59 8.39
CA LYS A 203 23.67 -2.54 8.49
C LYS A 203 23.04 -2.01 7.21
N LEU A 204 21.94 -2.58 6.74
CA LEU A 204 21.27 -2.17 5.50
C LEU A 204 20.89 -0.67 5.48
N ASP A 205 20.61 -0.05 6.64
CA ASP A 205 20.37 1.40 6.73
C ASP A 205 21.53 2.25 6.16
N THR A 206 22.75 1.69 6.10
CA THR A 206 23.92 2.35 5.51
C THR A 206 23.74 2.61 4.02
N LEU A 207 22.95 1.79 3.32
CA LEU A 207 22.67 1.97 1.90
C LEU A 207 22.05 3.34 1.59
N LEU A 208 21.17 3.82 2.49
CA LEU A 208 20.53 5.12 2.37
C LEU A 208 21.50 6.30 2.54
N LYS A 209 22.67 6.07 3.18
CA LYS A 209 23.70 7.10 3.43
C LYS A 209 24.69 7.24 2.28
N LEU A 210 24.65 6.34 1.30
CA LEU A 210 25.60 6.36 0.18
C LEU A 210 25.44 7.58 -0.73
N VAL A 211 24.27 8.23 -0.70
CA VAL A 211 24.02 9.49 -1.43
C VAL A 211 24.59 10.72 -0.72
N ASP A 212 24.87 10.63 0.57
CA ASP A 212 25.41 11.75 1.36
C ASP A 212 26.93 11.88 1.21
N VAL A 213 27.61 10.78 0.91
CA VAL A 213 29.06 10.75 0.68
C VAL A 213 29.36 11.21 -0.74
N LYS A 214 29.94 12.42 -0.87
CA LYS A 214 30.25 13.04 -2.17
C LYS A 214 31.74 12.95 -2.49
N GLY A 215 32.04 12.81 -3.78
CA GLY A 215 33.38 12.94 -4.33
C GLY A 215 33.90 14.38 -4.27
N THR A 216 35.14 14.57 -4.70
CA THR A 216 35.82 15.88 -4.72
C THR A 216 35.15 16.89 -5.67
N ASP A 217 34.35 16.42 -6.62
CA ASP A 217 33.57 17.25 -7.53
C ASP A 217 32.29 17.84 -6.88
N GLY A 218 31.95 17.40 -5.66
CA GLY A 218 30.74 17.81 -4.93
C GLY A 218 29.42 17.38 -5.57
N LYS A 219 29.47 16.58 -6.65
CA LYS A 219 28.33 16.21 -7.49
C LYS A 219 28.11 14.71 -7.51
N THR A 220 29.18 13.93 -7.69
CA THR A 220 29.10 12.48 -7.78
C THR A 220 29.08 11.89 -6.38
N THR A 221 28.06 11.09 -6.07
CA THR A 221 27.96 10.43 -4.76
C THR A 221 28.63 9.05 -4.78
N LEU A 222 28.88 8.46 -3.61
CA LEU A 222 29.41 7.11 -3.50
C LEU A 222 28.48 6.09 -4.17
N LEU A 223 27.16 6.28 -4.08
CA LEU A 223 26.20 5.43 -4.78
C LEU A 223 26.35 5.50 -6.31
N HIS A 224 26.61 6.69 -6.88
CA HIS A 224 26.89 6.82 -8.32
C HIS A 224 28.09 5.97 -8.73
N PHE A 225 29.17 6.04 -7.96
CA PHE A 225 30.38 5.25 -8.22
C PHE A 225 30.09 3.74 -8.16
N VAL A 226 29.43 3.26 -7.10
CA VAL A 226 29.07 1.84 -6.95
C VAL A 226 28.20 1.36 -8.11
N VAL A 227 27.19 2.14 -8.50
CA VAL A 227 26.31 1.83 -9.63
C VAL A 227 27.11 1.73 -10.93
N GLN A 228 28.02 2.68 -11.21
CA GLN A 228 28.87 2.64 -12.40
C GLN A 228 29.77 1.39 -12.45
N GLU A 229 30.33 0.97 -11.31
CA GLU A 229 31.15 -0.24 -11.25
C GLU A 229 30.33 -1.51 -11.50
N ILE A 230 29.10 -1.59 -10.97
CA ILE A 230 28.21 -2.72 -11.24
C ILE A 230 27.79 -2.73 -12.72
N ILE A 231 27.44 -1.57 -13.29
CA ILE A 231 27.12 -1.41 -14.71
C ILE A 231 28.27 -1.93 -15.58
N ARG A 232 29.51 -1.52 -15.29
CA ARG A 232 30.69 -1.96 -16.02
C ARG A 232 30.83 -3.48 -15.98
N THR A 233 30.75 -4.08 -14.79
CA THR A 233 30.97 -5.53 -14.62
C THR A 233 29.84 -6.38 -15.22
N GLU A 234 28.57 -6.00 -15.04
CA GLU A 234 27.42 -6.71 -15.62
C GLU A 234 27.34 -6.51 -17.13
N GLY A 235 27.63 -5.31 -17.62
CA GLY A 235 27.72 -5.01 -19.04
C GLY A 235 28.75 -5.87 -19.75
N SER A 236 29.96 -6.01 -19.18
CA SER A 236 31.02 -6.83 -19.77
C SER A 236 30.64 -8.31 -19.79
N ARG A 237 30.01 -8.79 -18.71
CA ARG A 237 29.51 -10.17 -18.62
C ARG A 237 28.48 -10.48 -19.71
N LEU A 238 27.52 -9.60 -19.93
CA LEU A 238 26.49 -9.77 -20.95
C LEU A 238 27.04 -9.61 -22.38
N SER A 239 27.96 -8.67 -22.59
CA SER A 239 28.63 -8.49 -23.87
C SER A 239 29.43 -9.74 -24.27
N ALA A 240 30.17 -10.34 -23.33
CA ALA A 240 30.92 -11.57 -23.57
C ALA A 240 30.01 -12.77 -23.89
N SER A 241 28.83 -12.86 -23.26
CA SER A 241 27.86 -13.93 -23.53
C SER A 241 27.20 -13.85 -24.91
N ASN A 242 27.15 -12.66 -25.52
CA ASN A 242 26.48 -12.41 -26.80
C ASN A 242 27.43 -12.47 -28.02
N GLN A 243 28.73 -12.68 -27.81
CA GLN A 243 29.77 -12.71 -28.87
C GLN A 243 29.93 -14.10 -29.51
N SER A 244 28.83 -14.76 -29.91
CA SER A 244 28.84 -16.01 -30.68
C SER A 244 29.06 -15.81 -32.18
N THR A 245 29.29 -14.58 -32.66
CA THR A 245 29.58 -14.27 -34.07
C THR A 245 30.79 -13.33 -34.21
N PRO A 246 31.72 -13.58 -35.16
CA PRO A 246 32.91 -12.76 -35.33
C PRO A 246 32.55 -11.40 -35.96
N ARG A 247 32.73 -10.30 -35.21
CA ARG A 247 32.54 -8.93 -35.70
C ARG A 247 33.76 -8.47 -36.51
N THR A 248 33.59 -8.31 -37.81
CA THR A 248 34.53 -7.61 -38.70
C THR A 248 34.37 -6.10 -38.48
N GLN A 249 35.40 -5.43 -37.95
CA GLN A 249 35.47 -4.02 -37.51
C GLN A 249 34.86 -3.71 -36.13
N ALA A 250 35.64 -3.96 -35.07
CA ALA A 250 35.34 -3.47 -33.71
C ALA A 250 35.66 -1.97 -33.60
N ASN A 251 34.67 -1.16 -33.19
CA ASN A 251 34.91 0.21 -32.74
C ASN A 251 34.90 0.19 -31.21
N PRO A 252 36.08 0.31 -30.54
CA PRO A 252 36.20 0.12 -29.09
C PRO A 252 35.26 1.00 -28.26
N LEU A 253 35.02 2.23 -28.73
CA LEU A 253 34.13 3.19 -28.05
C LEU A 253 32.66 2.79 -28.15
N ARG A 254 32.25 2.18 -29.26
CA ARG A 254 30.87 1.70 -29.47
C ARG A 254 30.59 0.47 -28.62
N ASP A 255 31.56 -0.44 -28.52
CA ASP A 255 31.44 -1.66 -27.72
C ASP A 255 31.42 -1.35 -26.21
N GLU A 256 32.22 -0.38 -25.74
CA GLU A 256 32.18 0.09 -24.34
C GLU A 256 30.81 0.71 -23.99
N LEU A 257 30.23 1.45 -24.92
CA LEU A 257 28.94 2.09 -24.73
C LEU A 257 27.77 1.09 -24.72
N GLU A 258 27.78 0.11 -25.63
CA GLU A 258 26.82 -1.00 -25.62
C GLU A 258 26.89 -1.78 -24.31
N CYS A 259 28.10 -2.04 -23.82
CA CYS A 259 28.37 -2.65 -22.52
C CYS A 259 27.73 -1.84 -21.37
N LYS A 260 27.98 -0.53 -21.29
CA LYS A 260 27.39 0.34 -20.27
C LYS A 260 25.86 0.37 -20.34
N LYS A 261 25.27 0.36 -21.54
CA LYS A 261 23.82 0.33 -21.72
C LYS A 261 23.21 -0.97 -21.17
N LEU A 262 23.80 -2.12 -21.51
CA LEU A 262 23.36 -3.43 -21.00
C LEU A 262 23.47 -3.51 -19.47
N GLY A 263 24.59 -3.06 -18.92
CA GLY A 263 24.78 -3.03 -17.47
C GLY A 263 23.78 -2.12 -16.75
N LEU A 264 23.50 -0.93 -17.30
CA LEU A 264 22.50 -0.01 -16.74
C LEU A 264 21.10 -0.62 -16.74
N GLN A 265 20.73 -1.33 -17.80
CA GLN A 265 19.45 -2.03 -17.87
C GLN A 265 19.33 -3.10 -16.78
N VAL A 266 20.41 -3.83 -16.47
CA VAL A 266 20.44 -4.81 -15.37
C VAL A 266 20.23 -4.12 -14.03
N VAL A 267 21.01 -3.07 -13.72
CA VAL A 267 20.92 -2.39 -12.42
C VAL A 267 19.56 -1.71 -12.23
N ALA A 268 19.04 -1.06 -13.27
CA ALA A 268 17.70 -0.47 -13.24
C ALA A 268 16.56 -1.51 -13.15
N GLY A 269 16.85 -2.78 -13.48
CA GLY A 269 15.90 -3.88 -13.34
C GLY A 269 15.75 -4.40 -11.91
N LEU A 270 16.68 -4.09 -11.00
CA LEU A 270 16.67 -4.60 -9.63
C LEU A 270 15.37 -4.24 -8.87
N GLY A 271 14.84 -3.05 -9.11
CA GLY A 271 13.58 -2.61 -8.51
C GLY A 271 12.36 -3.43 -8.93
N ASN A 272 12.43 -4.15 -10.05
CA ASN A 272 11.39 -5.08 -10.51
C ASN A 272 11.63 -6.51 -10.00
N GLU A 273 12.90 -6.91 -9.87
CA GLU A 273 13.29 -8.19 -9.25
C GLU A 273 12.84 -8.26 -7.79
N LEU A 274 12.92 -7.14 -7.06
CA LEU A 274 12.50 -7.02 -5.67
C LEU A 274 11.11 -6.38 -5.53
N SER A 275 10.16 -6.76 -6.39
CA SER A 275 8.85 -6.13 -6.43
C SER A 275 7.98 -6.47 -5.21
N ASN A 276 8.07 -7.70 -4.69
CA ASN A 276 7.31 -8.11 -3.52
C ASN A 276 7.90 -7.51 -2.24
N VAL A 277 9.21 -7.24 -2.19
CA VAL A 277 9.83 -6.42 -1.14
C VAL A 277 9.16 -5.04 -1.03
N LYS A 278 8.89 -4.37 -2.16
CA LYS A 278 8.20 -3.06 -2.15
C LYS A 278 6.76 -3.17 -1.64
N LYS A 279 6.06 -4.26 -1.95
CA LYS A 279 4.69 -4.53 -1.46
C LYS A 279 4.69 -4.84 0.03
N ALA A 280 5.58 -5.72 0.49
CA ALA A 280 5.76 -6.08 1.90
C ALA A 280 6.06 -4.85 2.77
N ALA A 281 6.88 -3.92 2.25
CA ALA A 281 7.19 -2.65 2.92
C ALA A 281 5.99 -1.70 3.11
N ALA A 282 4.85 -1.95 2.46
CA ALA A 282 3.62 -1.18 2.62
C ALA A 282 2.61 -1.85 3.57
N MET A 283 2.92 -3.06 4.06
CA MET A 283 2.09 -3.80 5.00
C MET A 283 2.42 -3.40 6.44
N ASP A 284 1.49 -3.71 7.34
CA ASP A 284 1.65 -3.51 8.78
C ASP A 284 1.37 -4.83 9.50
N SER A 285 2.33 -5.27 10.32
CA SER A 285 2.28 -6.58 10.98
C SER A 285 1.13 -6.66 11.98
N ASP A 286 0.92 -5.61 12.78
CA ASP A 286 -0.12 -5.58 13.81
C ASP A 286 -1.50 -5.56 13.15
N VAL A 287 -1.65 -4.83 12.04
CA VAL A 287 -2.88 -4.81 11.26
C VAL A 287 -3.20 -6.20 10.70
N LEU A 288 -2.23 -6.88 10.08
CA LEU A 288 -2.42 -8.23 9.54
C LEU A 288 -2.80 -9.23 10.64
N SER A 289 -2.08 -9.24 11.77
CA SER A 289 -2.43 -10.10 12.91
C SER A 289 -3.80 -9.77 13.49
N SER A 290 -4.20 -8.49 13.50
CA SER A 290 -5.54 -8.09 13.92
C SER A 290 -6.63 -8.65 13.00
N TYR A 291 -6.36 -8.77 11.69
CA TYR A 291 -7.29 -9.34 10.73
C TYR A 291 -7.40 -10.85 10.89
N VAL A 292 -6.29 -11.57 11.12
CA VAL A 292 -6.33 -13.00 11.46
C VAL A 292 -7.13 -13.24 12.74
N ALA A 293 -6.89 -12.43 13.79
CA ALA A 293 -7.63 -12.53 15.04
C ALA A 293 -9.13 -12.24 14.87
N LYS A 294 -9.49 -11.23 14.07
CA LYS A 294 -10.90 -10.91 13.75
C LYS A 294 -11.57 -12.01 12.93
N LEU A 295 -10.84 -12.62 11.99
CA LEU A 295 -11.34 -13.76 11.22
C LEU A 295 -11.63 -14.93 12.16
N ALA A 296 -10.68 -15.31 13.02
CA ALA A 296 -10.86 -16.39 13.98
C ALA A 296 -12.01 -16.12 14.98
N GLY A 297 -12.04 -14.92 15.57
CA GLY A 297 -13.08 -14.53 16.52
C GLY A 297 -14.46 -14.34 15.88
N GLY A 298 -14.53 -14.06 14.58
CA GLY A 298 -15.79 -13.86 13.85
C GLY A 298 -16.69 -15.11 13.84
N ILE A 299 -16.11 -16.30 13.98
CA ILE A 299 -16.85 -17.57 14.14
C ILE A 299 -17.78 -17.55 15.35
N GLU A 300 -17.42 -16.85 16.44
CA GLU A 300 -18.24 -16.78 17.65
C GLU A 300 -19.62 -16.19 17.37
N LYS A 301 -19.75 -15.30 16.37
CA LYS A 301 -21.03 -14.74 15.94
C LYS A 301 -21.99 -15.81 15.45
N ILE A 302 -21.48 -16.79 14.69
CA ILE A 302 -22.29 -17.89 14.15
C ILE A 302 -22.64 -18.86 15.29
N THR A 303 -21.65 -19.23 16.10
CA THR A 303 -21.84 -20.15 17.23
C THR A 303 -22.84 -19.60 18.24
N GLU A 304 -22.81 -18.29 18.53
CA GLU A 304 -23.78 -17.64 19.41
C GLU A 304 -25.21 -17.78 18.87
N VAL A 305 -25.41 -17.54 17.58
CA VAL A 305 -26.73 -17.64 16.94
C VAL A 305 -27.24 -19.09 16.94
N LEU A 306 -26.37 -20.07 16.69
CA LEU A 306 -26.74 -21.48 16.75
C LEU A 306 -27.20 -21.88 18.16
N ARG A 307 -26.42 -21.51 19.18
CA ARG A 307 -26.75 -21.77 20.59
C ARG A 307 -28.10 -21.15 20.98
N LEU A 308 -28.35 -19.91 20.57
CA LEU A 308 -29.61 -19.21 20.84
C LEU A 308 -30.81 -19.85 20.13
N ASN A 309 -30.62 -20.37 18.91
CA ASN A 309 -31.69 -21.03 18.15
C ASN A 309 -32.01 -22.44 18.66
N GLU A 310 -31.04 -23.18 19.22
CA GLU A 310 -31.30 -24.50 19.84
C GLU A 310 -32.25 -24.43 21.03
N GLU A 311 -32.21 -23.32 21.79
CA GLU A 311 -33.11 -23.07 22.93
C GLU A 311 -34.58 -22.84 22.47
N LEU A 312 -34.79 -22.48 21.20
CA LEU A 312 -36.10 -22.23 20.60
C LEU A 312 -36.55 -23.46 19.79
N THR A 313 -37.08 -24.47 20.47
CA THR A 313 -37.61 -25.68 19.84
C THR A 313 -38.76 -25.37 18.87
N SER A 314 -38.71 -25.98 17.67
CA SER A 314 -39.79 -26.10 16.67
C SER A 314 -40.03 -24.92 15.71
N ARG A 315 -39.25 -24.86 14.62
CA ARG A 315 -39.66 -24.30 13.32
C ARG A 315 -38.77 -24.84 12.21
N GLU A 316 -39.35 -25.30 11.10
CA GLU A 316 -38.63 -25.88 9.94
C GLU A 316 -37.54 -24.93 9.38
N GLY A 317 -37.78 -23.62 9.42
CA GLY A 317 -36.78 -22.61 9.04
C GLY A 317 -35.58 -22.51 10.00
N ALA A 318 -35.72 -22.83 11.28
CA ALA A 318 -34.57 -22.85 12.19
C ALA A 318 -33.57 -23.95 11.83
N TRP A 319 -34.08 -25.10 11.33
CA TRP A 319 -33.24 -26.22 10.91
C TRP A 319 -32.43 -25.91 9.65
N ARG A 320 -33.01 -25.22 8.66
CA ARG A 320 -32.30 -24.84 7.42
C ARG A 320 -31.16 -23.87 7.69
N PHE A 321 -31.41 -22.82 8.47
CA PHE A 321 -30.37 -21.91 8.93
C PHE A 321 -29.26 -22.67 9.66
N HIS A 322 -29.63 -23.56 10.59
CA HIS A 322 -28.69 -24.32 11.38
C HIS A 322 -27.78 -25.22 10.52
N ASP A 323 -28.35 -25.99 9.59
CA ASP A 323 -27.57 -26.83 8.66
C ASP A 323 -26.63 -26.00 7.78
N ALA A 324 -27.09 -24.85 7.26
CA ALA A 324 -26.25 -23.95 6.47
C ALA A 324 -25.05 -23.40 7.27
N MET A 325 -25.29 -22.93 8.50
CA MET A 325 -24.24 -22.42 9.37
C MET A 325 -23.24 -23.51 9.78
N GLN A 326 -23.69 -24.72 10.12
CA GLN A 326 -22.79 -25.82 10.48
C GLN A 326 -21.89 -26.23 9.30
N LYS A 327 -22.43 -26.28 8.09
CA LYS A 327 -21.66 -26.54 6.87
C LYS A 327 -20.60 -25.46 6.63
N PHE A 328 -20.94 -24.19 6.88
CA PHE A 328 -19.98 -23.09 6.78
C PHE A 328 -18.89 -23.22 7.86
N LEU A 329 -19.25 -23.39 9.13
CA LEU A 329 -18.31 -23.48 10.26
C LEU A 329 -17.22 -24.51 10.01
N LYS A 330 -17.60 -25.71 9.57
CA LYS A 330 -16.64 -26.78 9.25
C LYS A 330 -15.62 -26.36 8.20
N ARG A 331 -16.03 -25.62 7.16
CA ARG A 331 -15.11 -25.12 6.13
C ARG A 331 -14.28 -23.94 6.63
N ALA A 332 -14.89 -23.06 7.42
CA ALA A 332 -14.26 -21.86 7.95
C ALA A 332 -13.14 -22.19 8.94
N ASP A 333 -13.35 -23.16 9.84
CA ASP A 333 -12.33 -23.64 10.79
C ASP A 333 -11.07 -24.10 10.05
N ASP A 334 -11.25 -24.92 9.02
CA ASP A 334 -10.16 -25.42 8.18
C ASP A 334 -9.38 -24.27 7.50
N ASP A 335 -10.07 -23.25 6.99
CA ASP A 335 -9.44 -22.09 6.37
C ASP A 335 -8.73 -21.18 7.38
N ILE A 336 -9.31 -20.97 8.56
CA ILE A 336 -8.69 -20.18 9.63
C ILE A 336 -7.41 -20.84 10.11
N ILE A 337 -7.42 -22.16 10.35
CA ILE A 337 -6.23 -22.91 10.75
C ILE A 337 -5.12 -22.76 9.70
N ARG A 338 -5.48 -22.85 8.40
CA ARG A 338 -4.52 -22.64 7.31
C ARG A 338 -3.95 -21.23 7.30
N VAL A 339 -4.78 -20.20 7.48
CA VAL A 339 -4.36 -18.80 7.49
C VAL A 339 -3.44 -18.52 8.69
N GLN A 340 -3.77 -19.01 9.88
CA GLN A 340 -2.94 -18.87 11.09
C GLN A 340 -1.60 -19.60 10.95
N ALA A 341 -1.60 -20.81 10.36
CA ALA A 341 -0.37 -21.52 10.06
C ALA A 341 0.51 -20.74 9.07
N GLN A 342 -0.10 -20.17 8.03
CA GLN A 342 0.62 -19.36 7.04
C GLN A 342 1.17 -18.07 7.65
N GLU A 343 0.41 -17.38 8.52
CA GLU A 343 0.89 -16.22 9.28
C GLU A 343 2.17 -16.56 10.05
N SER A 344 2.14 -17.67 10.81
CA SER A 344 3.28 -18.13 11.61
C SER A 344 4.52 -18.40 10.75
N VAL A 345 4.33 -19.10 9.61
CA VAL A 345 5.42 -19.38 8.66
C VAL A 345 5.98 -18.09 8.06
N ALA A 346 5.12 -17.20 7.56
CA ALA A 346 5.54 -15.94 6.95
C ALA A 346 6.32 -15.06 7.94
N LEU A 347 5.82 -14.90 9.17
CA LEU A 347 6.51 -14.13 10.20
C LEU A 347 7.84 -14.77 10.63
N SER A 348 7.92 -16.10 10.67
CA SER A 348 9.19 -16.81 10.91
C SER A 348 10.21 -16.52 9.81
N LEU A 349 9.80 -16.56 8.53
CA LEU A 349 10.67 -16.23 7.40
C LEU A 349 11.14 -14.77 7.44
N VAL A 350 10.25 -13.85 7.83
CA VAL A 350 10.60 -12.43 8.03
C VAL A 350 11.63 -12.27 9.14
N LYS A 351 11.50 -13.02 10.24
CA LYS A 351 12.50 -13.04 11.30
C LYS A 351 13.84 -13.59 10.81
N GLU A 352 13.83 -14.73 10.13
CA GLU A 352 15.04 -15.36 9.57
C GLU A 352 15.77 -14.46 8.57
N ILE A 353 15.04 -13.78 7.66
CA ILE A 353 15.67 -12.88 6.70
C ILE A 353 16.21 -11.63 7.38
N THR A 354 15.56 -11.15 8.43
CA THR A 354 16.06 -10.05 9.25
C THR A 354 17.37 -10.44 9.94
N GLU A 355 17.43 -11.63 10.53
CA GLU A 355 18.64 -12.17 11.16
C GLU A 355 19.77 -12.39 10.15
N TYR A 356 19.43 -12.87 8.95
CA TYR A 356 20.39 -13.08 7.86
C TYR A 356 21.13 -11.78 7.48
N PHE A 357 20.45 -10.63 7.46
CA PHE A 357 21.07 -9.35 7.09
C PHE A 357 21.56 -8.50 8.28
N HIS A 358 20.91 -8.57 9.45
CA HIS A 358 21.18 -7.69 10.60
C HIS A 358 21.88 -8.40 11.77
N GLY A 359 21.93 -9.73 11.78
CA GLY A 359 22.45 -10.53 12.90
C GLY A 359 21.42 -10.64 14.02
N ASP A 360 21.73 -10.08 15.20
CA ASP A 360 20.83 -10.11 16.36
C ASP A 360 19.52 -9.33 16.07
N SER A 361 18.41 -10.06 15.97
CA SER A 361 17.08 -9.55 15.64
C SER A 361 16.35 -8.88 16.81
N ALA A 362 16.87 -8.98 18.04
CA ALA A 362 16.18 -8.50 19.24
C ALA A 362 15.79 -7.00 19.19
N LYS A 363 16.52 -6.19 18.42
CA LYS A 363 16.23 -4.75 18.26
C LYS A 363 15.22 -4.42 17.16
N GLU A 364 14.96 -5.38 16.27
CA GLU A 364 14.05 -5.23 15.13
C GLU A 364 12.69 -5.91 15.40
N GLU A 365 12.53 -6.67 16.49
CA GLU A 365 11.27 -7.35 16.85
C GLU A 365 10.07 -6.41 16.96
N ALA A 366 10.27 -5.14 17.34
CA ALA A 366 9.20 -4.15 17.42
C ALA A 366 8.62 -3.75 16.04
N HIS A 367 9.38 -3.95 14.96
CA HIS A 367 8.97 -3.60 13.60
C HIS A 367 9.42 -4.69 12.60
N PRO A 368 8.72 -5.85 12.57
CA PRO A 368 9.13 -7.01 11.76
C PRO A 368 9.36 -6.69 10.27
N PHE A 369 8.61 -5.75 9.70
CA PHE A 369 8.70 -5.38 8.28
C PHE A 369 9.70 -4.26 7.97
N ARG A 370 10.46 -3.77 8.96
CA ARG A 370 11.41 -2.67 8.77
C ARG A 370 12.49 -2.97 7.74
N ILE A 371 12.94 -4.22 7.65
CA ILE A 371 13.91 -4.64 6.63
C ILE A 371 13.41 -4.33 5.20
N PHE A 372 12.14 -4.61 4.92
CA PHE A 372 11.55 -4.34 3.61
C PHE A 372 11.45 -2.84 3.35
N MET A 373 11.12 -2.03 4.37
CA MET A 373 11.07 -0.57 4.24
C MET A 373 12.43 0.02 3.85
N VAL A 374 13.50 -0.39 4.53
CA VAL A 374 14.86 0.07 4.24
C VAL A 374 15.26 -0.27 2.80
N VAL A 375 14.97 -1.50 2.35
CA VAL A 375 15.30 -1.93 0.99
C VAL A 375 14.44 -1.19 -0.05
N ARG A 376 13.13 -1.05 0.17
CA ARG A 376 12.24 -0.26 -0.71
C ARG A 376 12.74 1.17 -0.88
N ASP A 377 13.11 1.82 0.21
CA ASP A 377 13.59 3.20 0.19
C ASP A 377 14.92 3.29 -0.55
N PHE A 378 15.82 2.35 -0.31
CA PHE A 378 17.07 2.25 -1.06
C PHE A 378 16.84 2.03 -2.56
N LEU A 379 15.93 1.15 -2.94
CA LEU A 379 15.58 0.92 -4.35
C LEU A 379 15.06 2.19 -5.03
N SER A 380 14.29 3.01 -4.30
CA SER A 380 13.81 4.30 -4.81
C SER A 380 14.95 5.28 -5.07
N VAL A 381 15.95 5.30 -4.19
CA VAL A 381 17.18 6.10 -4.36
C VAL A 381 18.03 5.55 -5.51
N LEU A 382 18.17 4.23 -5.61
CA LEU A 382 18.90 3.55 -6.69
C LEU A 382 18.29 3.86 -8.05
N ASP A 383 16.96 3.80 -8.19
CA ASP A 383 16.24 4.13 -9.41
C ASP A 383 16.54 5.57 -9.88
N GLN A 384 16.65 6.51 -8.94
CA GLN A 384 17.00 7.89 -9.25
C GLN A 384 18.45 8.01 -9.74
N VAL A 385 19.40 7.35 -9.09
CA VAL A 385 20.82 7.32 -9.50
C VAL A 385 20.98 6.67 -10.88
N CYS A 386 20.29 5.56 -11.15
CA CYS A 386 20.28 4.92 -12.47
C CYS A 386 19.81 5.87 -13.58
N LYS A 387 18.76 6.67 -13.32
CA LYS A 387 18.30 7.70 -14.28
C LYS A 387 19.35 8.78 -14.51
N GLU A 388 20.05 9.22 -13.46
CA GLU A 388 21.11 10.23 -13.56
C GLU A 388 22.32 9.71 -14.35
N VAL A 389 22.79 8.49 -14.05
CA VAL A 389 23.85 7.81 -14.80
C VAL A 389 23.47 7.60 -16.26
N GLY A 390 22.23 7.21 -16.54
CA GLY A 390 21.71 7.07 -17.91
C GLY A 390 21.79 8.37 -18.71
N ARG A 391 21.35 9.49 -18.12
CA ARG A 391 21.45 10.82 -18.76
C ARG A 391 22.90 11.23 -19.05
N ILE A 392 23.84 10.90 -18.15
CA ILE A 392 25.26 11.18 -18.35
C ILE A 392 25.81 10.34 -19.51
N ASN A 393 25.44 9.06 -19.58
CA ASN A 393 25.83 8.17 -20.66
C ASN A 393 25.31 8.72 -22.00
N ASP A 394 24.01 9.03 -22.11
CA ASP A 394 23.38 9.56 -23.33
C ASP A 394 24.01 10.86 -23.82
N ARG A 395 24.37 11.78 -22.91
CA ARG A 395 25.10 13.02 -23.26
C ARG A 395 26.47 12.72 -23.86
N THR A 396 27.18 11.73 -23.31
CA THR A 396 28.48 11.29 -23.81
C THR A 396 28.37 10.71 -25.23
N ILE A 397 27.28 9.97 -25.51
CA ILE A 397 26.95 9.49 -26.87
C ILE A 397 26.74 10.67 -27.81
N ALA A 398 25.89 11.62 -27.42
CA ALA A 398 25.53 12.75 -28.25
C ALA A 398 26.74 13.65 -28.58
N SER A 399 27.70 13.79 -27.67
CA SER A 399 28.96 14.49 -27.94
C SER A 399 29.90 13.70 -28.86
N SER A 400 29.96 12.37 -28.72
CA SER A 400 30.88 11.54 -29.51
C SER A 400 30.42 11.36 -30.97
N VAL A 401 29.11 11.39 -31.22
CA VAL A 401 28.53 11.31 -32.58
C VAL A 401 28.74 12.61 -33.38
N ARG A 402 28.96 13.75 -32.70
CA ARG A 402 29.18 15.06 -33.35
C ARG A 402 30.61 15.28 -33.85
N HIS A 403 31.55 14.39 -33.54
CA HIS A 403 32.91 14.40 -34.11
C HIS A 403 32.99 13.46 -35.32
N PHE A 404 32.47 13.89 -36.48
CA PHE A 404 32.88 13.36 -37.79
C PHE A 404 34.01 14.24 -38.36
N PRO A 405 35.00 13.67 -39.08
CA PRO A 405 36.11 14.44 -39.61
C PRO A 405 35.63 15.39 -40.69
N VAL A 406 36.13 16.63 -40.65
CA VAL A 406 35.99 17.59 -41.76
C VAL A 406 36.50 16.91 -43.03
N PRO A 407 35.70 16.81 -44.11
CA PRO A 407 36.20 16.26 -45.36
C PRO A 407 37.26 17.22 -45.91
N VAL A 408 38.51 16.75 -45.99
CA VAL A 408 39.55 17.48 -46.71
C VAL A 408 39.19 17.40 -48.19
N ASN A 409 38.72 18.51 -48.75
CA ASN A 409 38.31 18.60 -50.14
C ASN A 409 39.58 18.58 -51.04
N PRO A 410 39.76 17.62 -51.98
CA PRO A 410 40.99 17.51 -52.78
C PRO A 410 41.14 18.54 -53.91
N MET A 411 40.27 19.55 -53.99
CA MET A 411 40.28 20.53 -55.09
C MET A 411 40.23 21.97 -54.57
N MET A 412 41.39 22.48 -54.15
CA MET A 412 41.64 23.92 -54.04
C MET A 412 43.04 24.21 -54.61
N PRO A 413 43.16 25.05 -55.66
CA PRO A 413 44.47 25.46 -56.18
C PRO A 413 45.25 26.25 -55.13
N GLN A 414 46.49 25.86 -54.92
CA GLN A 414 47.46 26.58 -54.09
C GLN A 414 47.77 27.94 -54.71
N LEU A 415 47.18 29.00 -54.19
CA LEU A 415 47.64 30.37 -54.39
C LEU A 415 48.56 30.70 -53.21
N PHE A 416 49.87 30.63 -53.40
CA PHE A 416 50.87 31.65 -53.03
C PHE A 416 52.29 31.17 -53.39
N PRO A 417 53.20 32.06 -53.86
CA PRO A 417 54.48 31.65 -54.44
C PRO A 417 55.56 31.36 -53.39
N ARG A 418 56.40 30.36 -53.71
CA ARG A 418 57.71 30.06 -53.12
C ARG A 418 58.54 31.34 -52.87
N ILE A 419 58.98 31.51 -51.63
CA ILE A 419 60.22 32.24 -51.32
C ILE A 419 61.24 31.21 -50.84
N HIS A 420 62.22 30.93 -51.70
CA HIS A 420 63.48 30.30 -51.31
C HIS A 420 64.39 31.39 -50.74
N ALA A 421 64.81 31.22 -49.49
CA ALA A 421 66.00 31.87 -48.96
C ALA A 421 66.84 30.83 -48.21
N LEU A 422 68.01 30.55 -48.78
CA LEU A 422 69.10 29.75 -48.23
C LEU A 422 69.76 30.49 -47.06
N ARG A 423 70.08 29.80 -45.94
CA ARG A 423 71.46 29.71 -45.42
C ARG A 423 71.62 28.68 -44.29
N ALA A 424 72.79 28.03 -44.33
CA ALA A 424 73.49 27.16 -43.37
C ALA A 424 73.19 27.41 -41.88
N GLY A 425 73.15 26.43 -40.98
CA GLY A 425 74.03 25.27 -40.85
C GLY A 425 75.04 25.57 -39.73
N ILE A 426 74.96 24.84 -38.60
CA ILE A 426 76.06 24.54 -37.65
C ILE A 426 75.53 23.47 -36.67
N SER A 427 76.30 22.39 -36.60
CA SER A 427 76.33 21.31 -35.62
C SER A 427 76.96 21.83 -34.32
N ASP A 428 76.61 21.27 -33.16
CA ASP A 428 77.59 20.56 -32.32
C ASP A 428 76.99 20.00 -31.02
N ASP A 429 77.55 18.83 -30.69
CA ASP A 429 77.40 17.99 -29.52
C ASP A 429 77.79 18.64 -28.18
N GLU A 430 77.29 18.03 -27.10
CA GLU A 430 77.96 17.63 -25.83
C GLU A 430 77.03 17.83 -24.62
N SER A 431 76.53 16.74 -24.04
CA SER A 431 77.15 15.93 -22.99
C SER A 431 77.03 16.58 -21.60
N SER A 432 76.32 15.90 -20.68
CA SER A 432 76.80 15.58 -19.32
C SER A 432 75.68 15.05 -18.44
N ALA A 433 75.89 13.81 -18.02
CA ALA A 433 75.15 13.10 -16.99
C ALA A 433 75.33 13.75 -15.61
N THR A 434 74.38 13.55 -14.71
CA THR A 434 74.70 13.30 -13.29
C THR A 434 73.65 12.40 -12.66
N SER A 435 74.18 11.30 -12.13
CA SER A 435 73.63 10.28 -11.27
C SER A 435 73.23 10.79 -9.89
N ALA A 436 72.21 10.18 -9.28
CA ALA A 436 72.24 9.75 -7.88
C ALA A 436 71.09 8.77 -7.61
N SER A 437 71.44 7.50 -7.39
CA SER A 437 70.61 6.45 -6.84
C SER A 437 71.31 5.92 -5.60
N SER A 438 70.53 5.66 -4.54
CA SER A 438 70.85 4.75 -3.42
C SER A 438 69.54 4.48 -2.67
N PRO A 439 69.40 3.37 -1.92
CA PRO A 439 70.47 2.55 -1.31
C PRO A 439 70.95 1.38 -2.17
#